data_AF-A0A0D6TMS7-F1
#
_entry.id   AF-A0A0D6TMS7-F1
#
_cell.length_a   1.000
_cell.length_b   1.000
_cell.length_c   1.000
_cell.angle_alpha   90.00
_cell.angle_beta   90.00
_cell.angle_gamma   90.00
#
_symmetry.space_group_name_H-M   'P 1'
#
loop_
_entity.id
_entity.type
_entity.pdbx_description
1 polymer ?
#
loop_
_entity_poly.entity_id
_entity_poly.type
_entity_poly.pdbx_seq_one_letter_code
_entity_poly.pdbx_strand_id
1 'polypeptide(L)'
;MLFISCGSEETTVEQNVETIAFSKTDEMLNFESALKTWMQFKKGDKLNTKQNPTLILETEKASKDLLVAIGKDEFIGKAELSTDELVRLTMKEYSKKLTEMYNQQKNH
;
A
#
# COMPACT_ATOMS: atom_id res chain seq x y z
N MET A 1 -36.85 41.35 -0.78
CA MET A 1 -35.65 40.50 -0.65
C MET A 1 -35.97 39.19 -1.35
N LEU A 2 -35.39 38.99 -2.54
CA LEU A 2 -35.59 37.82 -3.38
C LEU A 2 -34.64 36.71 -2.90
N PHE A 3 -35.18 35.66 -2.30
CA PHE A 3 -34.45 34.40 -2.15
C PHE A 3 -35.02 33.42 -3.17
N ILE A 4 -34.40 33.40 -4.35
CA ILE A 4 -34.61 32.35 -5.35
C ILE A 4 -33.93 31.10 -4.80
N SER A 5 -34.74 30.18 -4.30
CA SER A 5 -34.33 28.81 -3.97
C SER A 5 -33.93 28.14 -5.29
N CYS A 6 -32.62 28.03 -5.50
CA CYS A 6 -32.06 27.18 -6.55
C CYS A 6 -32.12 25.74 -6.02
N GLY A 7 -33.33 25.18 -6.06
CA GLY A 7 -33.55 23.74 -5.97
C GLY A 7 -33.02 23.11 -7.26
N SER A 8 -31.71 22.93 -7.34
CA SER A 8 -31.14 21.96 -8.26
C SER A 8 -31.43 20.60 -7.66
N GLU A 9 -32.41 19.90 -8.22
CA GLU A 9 -32.43 18.45 -8.23
C GLU A 9 -31.11 18.02 -8.87
N GLU A 10 -30.08 17.80 -8.05
CA GLU A 10 -28.94 16.99 -8.45
C GLU A 10 -29.50 15.60 -8.72
N THR A 11 -29.80 15.39 -10.01
CA THR A 11 -29.94 14.08 -10.61
C THR A 11 -28.79 13.28 -10.08
N THR A 12 -29.07 12.35 -9.17
CA THR A 12 -28.12 11.36 -8.70
C THR A 12 -27.81 10.52 -9.92
N VAL A 13 -26.83 10.98 -10.70
CA VAL A 13 -26.10 10.10 -11.60
C VAL A 13 -25.41 9.17 -10.63
N GLU A 14 -26.06 8.03 -10.34
CA GLU A 14 -25.36 6.81 -9.99
C GLU A 14 -24.35 6.61 -11.11
N GLN A 15 -23.18 7.25 -10.96
CA GLN A 15 -21.97 6.70 -11.48
C GLN A 15 -21.92 5.34 -10.80
N ASN A 16 -22.40 4.32 -11.51
CA ASN A 16 -21.76 3.04 -11.52
C ASN A 16 -20.29 3.35 -11.72
N VAL A 17 -19.59 3.62 -10.62
CA VAL A 17 -18.17 3.43 -10.51
C VAL A 17 -18.08 1.94 -10.69
N GLU A 18 -18.02 1.51 -11.95
CA GLU A 18 -17.41 0.25 -12.33
C GLU A 18 -16.18 0.21 -11.46
N THR A 19 -16.25 -0.62 -10.43
CA THR A 19 -15.21 -0.72 -9.44
C THR A 19 -14.16 -1.48 -10.24
N ILE A 20 -13.35 -0.74 -10.99
CA ILE A 20 -12.31 -1.27 -11.85
C ILE A 20 -11.56 -2.21 -10.92
N ALA A 21 -11.69 -3.51 -11.18
CA ALA A 21 -11.26 -4.53 -10.24
C ALA A 21 -9.73 -4.49 -10.22
N PHE A 22 -9.21 -3.62 -9.36
CA PHE A 22 -7.80 -3.51 -9.04
C PHE A 22 -7.45 -4.78 -8.27
N SER A 23 -7.23 -5.87 -9.00
CA SER A 23 -6.90 -7.15 -8.39
C SER A 23 -5.44 -7.09 -7.94
N LYS A 24 -5.27 -6.70 -6.68
CA LYS A 24 -4.00 -6.82 -5.96
C LYS A 24 -3.59 -8.29 -5.93
N THR A 25 -2.29 -8.55 -6.07
CA THR A 25 -1.77 -9.90 -5.84
C THR A 25 -1.78 -10.22 -4.35
N ASP A 26 -1.66 -11.51 -4.01
CA ASP A 26 -1.59 -11.93 -2.61
C ASP A 26 -0.39 -11.28 -1.88
N GLU A 27 0.75 -11.10 -2.56
CA GLU A 27 1.93 -10.42 -2.00
C GLU A 27 1.65 -8.95 -1.68
N MET A 28 0.85 -8.26 -2.50
CA MET A 28 0.43 -6.88 -2.21
C MET A 28 -0.45 -6.82 -0.96
N LEU A 29 -1.40 -7.75 -0.83
CA LEU A 29 -2.29 -7.82 0.34
C LEU A 29 -1.51 -8.20 1.61
N ASN A 30 -0.59 -9.15 1.51
CA ASN A 30 0.27 -9.59 2.60
C ASN A 30 1.19 -8.45 3.07
N PHE A 31 1.77 -7.70 2.15
CA PHE A 31 2.58 -6.52 2.48
C PHE A 31 1.75 -5.42 3.16
N GLU A 32 0.55 -5.11 2.66
CA GLU A 32 -0.32 -4.10 3.28
C GLU A 32 -0.72 -4.48 4.71
N SER A 33 -1.02 -5.76 4.95
CA SER A 33 -1.31 -6.29 6.28
C SER A 33 -0.11 -6.16 7.21
N ALA A 34 1.08 -6.58 6.77
CA ALA A 34 2.31 -6.46 7.54
C ALA A 34 2.66 -5.00 7.82
N LEU A 35 2.51 -4.12 6.83
CA LEU A 35 2.75 -2.68 6.96
C LEU A 35 1.83 -2.04 7.99
N LYS A 36 0.53 -2.40 8.00
CA LYS A 36 -0.43 -1.89 8.99
C LYS A 36 0.01 -2.27 10.41
N THR A 37 0.37 -3.54 10.61
CA THR A 37 0.84 -4.05 11.90
C THR A 37 2.15 -3.35 12.33
N TRP A 38 3.09 -3.19 11.40
CA TRP A 38 4.35 -2.46 11.63
C TRP A 38 4.11 -1.02 12.05
N MET A 39 3.24 -0.29 11.35
CA MET A 39 2.94 1.11 11.65
C MET A 39 2.21 1.28 12.99
N GLN A 40 1.34 0.34 13.36
CA GLN A 40 0.70 0.34 14.67
C GLN A 40 1.73 0.09 15.79
N PHE A 41 2.63 -0.86 15.58
CA PHE A 41 3.73 -1.14 16.50
C PHE A 41 4.64 0.08 16.69
N LYS A 42 4.95 0.81 15.60
CA LYS A 42 5.78 2.03 15.65
C LYS A 42 5.09 3.24 16.29
N LYS A 43 3.75 3.32 16.24
CA LYS A 43 2.95 4.43 16.80
C LYS A 43 2.67 4.29 18.30
N GLY A 44 2.50 3.06 18.79
CA GLY A 44 2.49 2.83 20.23
C GLY A 44 3.91 2.90 20.74
N ASP A 45 4.19 3.67 21.79
CA ASP A 45 5.50 3.90 22.43
C ASP A 45 6.24 2.63 22.95
N LYS A 46 5.88 1.44 22.46
CA LYS A 46 6.61 0.18 22.61
C LYS A 46 7.84 0.17 21.70
N LEU A 47 8.67 1.22 21.80
CA LEU A 47 10.00 1.35 21.21
C LEU A 47 11.02 0.42 21.86
N ASN A 48 10.65 -0.84 22.05
CA ASN A 48 11.60 -1.88 22.34
C ASN A 48 11.51 -2.87 21.17
N THR A 49 12.15 -2.51 20.06
CA THR A 49 12.34 -3.38 18.88
C THR A 49 13.00 -4.72 19.24
N LYS A 50 13.57 -4.84 20.45
CA LYS A 50 13.99 -6.11 21.06
C LYS A 50 12.86 -7.07 21.47
N GLN A 51 11.60 -6.63 21.48
CA GLN A 51 10.50 -7.38 22.08
C GLN A 51 9.61 -8.15 21.08
N ASN A 52 9.77 -7.99 19.76
CA ASN A 52 8.98 -8.76 18.81
C ASN A 52 9.76 -9.16 17.53
N PRO A 53 10.69 -10.12 17.64
CA PRO A 53 11.46 -10.61 16.50
C PRO A 53 10.58 -11.23 15.41
N THR A 54 9.43 -11.81 15.78
CA THR A 54 8.46 -12.36 14.82
C THR A 54 7.90 -11.28 13.91
N LEU A 55 7.45 -10.16 14.48
CA LEU A 55 6.93 -9.03 13.69
C LEU A 55 7.98 -8.47 12.73
N ILE A 56 9.24 -8.37 13.17
CA ILE A 56 10.35 -7.92 12.32
C ILE A 56 10.52 -8.89 11.14
N LEU A 57 10.64 -10.20 11.40
CA LEU A 57 10.82 -11.21 10.36
C LEU A 57 9.66 -11.26 9.38
N GLU A 58 8.42 -11.20 9.87
CA GLU A 58 7.21 -11.18 9.03
C GLU A 58 7.17 -9.93 8.14
N THR A 59 7.52 -8.77 8.70
CA THR A 59 7.57 -7.49 7.95
C THR A 59 8.65 -7.52 6.88
N GLU A 60 9.84 -8.02 7.22
CA GLU A 60 10.94 -8.17 6.27
C GLU A 60 10.61 -9.17 5.17
N LYS A 61 10.02 -10.31 5.53
CA LYS A 61 9.59 -11.32 4.58
C LYS A 61 8.55 -10.76 3.61
N ALA A 62 7.47 -10.16 4.10
CA ALA A 62 6.43 -9.59 3.26
C ALA A 62 6.98 -8.48 2.34
N SER A 63 7.92 -7.68 2.83
CA SER A 63 8.59 -6.65 2.03
C SER A 63 9.43 -7.26 0.89
N LYS A 64 10.23 -8.28 1.20
CA LYS A 64 11.06 -8.99 0.22
C LYS A 64 10.23 -9.73 -0.82
N ASP A 65 9.20 -10.45 -0.38
CA ASP A 65 8.29 -11.19 -1.24
C ASP A 65 7.59 -10.26 -2.24
N LEU A 66 7.10 -9.09 -1.77
CA LEU A 66 6.49 -8.11 -2.66
C LEU A 66 7.50 -7.56 -3.67
N LEU A 67 8.70 -7.18 -3.23
CA LEU A 67 9.76 -6.70 -4.12
C LEU A 67 10.07 -7.71 -5.23
N VAL A 68 10.18 -9.00 -4.90
CA VAL A 68 10.35 -10.07 -5.89
C VAL A 68 9.13 -10.13 -6.83
N ALA A 69 7.91 -10.12 -6.30
CA ALA A 69 6.68 -10.22 -7.09
C ALA A 69 6.50 -9.05 -8.08
N ILE A 70 7.02 -7.86 -7.75
CA ILE A 70 6.98 -6.69 -8.65
C ILE A 70 8.23 -6.56 -9.55
N GLY A 71 9.09 -7.58 -9.58
CA GLY A 71 10.30 -7.61 -10.42
C GLY A 71 11.39 -6.64 -9.97
N LYS A 72 11.54 -6.50 -8.64
CA LYS A 72 12.50 -5.63 -7.95
C LYS A 72 13.46 -6.42 -7.06
N ASP A 73 13.88 -7.58 -7.55
CA ASP A 73 14.78 -8.51 -6.86
C ASP A 73 16.19 -7.92 -6.64
N GLU A 74 16.59 -6.90 -7.39
CA GLU A 74 17.87 -6.19 -7.23
C GLU A 74 18.04 -5.53 -5.84
N PHE A 75 16.95 -5.36 -5.10
CA PHE A 75 16.98 -4.80 -3.75
C PHE A 75 17.08 -5.85 -2.64
N ILE A 76 16.89 -7.13 -2.95
CA ILE A 76 16.93 -8.23 -1.97
C ILE A 76 18.38 -8.59 -1.59
N GLY A 77 19.29 -8.49 -2.56
CA GLY A 77 20.71 -8.79 -2.38
C GLY A 77 21.55 -7.65 -1.79
N LYS A 78 20.95 -6.49 -1.49
CA LYS A 78 21.66 -5.38 -0.85
C LYS A 78 21.88 -5.69 0.62
N ALA A 79 23.14 -5.91 1.00
CA ALA A 79 23.52 -6.15 2.38
C ALA A 79 23.09 -4.98 3.30
N GLU A 80 22.53 -5.34 4.46
CA GLU A 80 22.25 -4.48 5.62
C GLU A 80 21.22 -3.34 5.46
N LEU A 81 20.07 -3.59 4.82
CA LEU A 81 18.90 -2.73 5.07
C LEU A 81 18.30 -3.06 6.44
N SER A 82 18.14 -2.06 7.29
CA SER A 82 17.28 -2.19 8.46
C SER A 82 15.83 -2.43 8.03
N THR A 83 15.00 -3.02 8.90
CA THR A 83 13.58 -3.26 8.63
C THR A 83 12.84 -2.00 8.20
N ASP A 84 13.14 -0.85 8.83
CA ASP A 84 12.54 0.44 8.47
C ASP A 84 12.94 0.91 7.07
N GLU A 85 14.21 0.71 6.68
CA GLU A 85 14.69 1.07 5.34
C GLU A 85 14.08 0.16 4.28
N LEU A 86 14.00 -1.14 4.56
CA LEU A 86 13.36 -2.12 3.69
C LEU A 86 11.87 -1.80 3.48
N VAL A 87 11.15 -1.45 4.54
CA VAL A 87 9.75 -1.03 4.46
C VAL A 87 9.61 0.22 3.60
N ARG A 88 10.41 1.27 3.82
CA ARG A 88 10.35 2.51 3.02
C ARG A 88 10.65 2.26 1.55
N LEU A 89 11.66 1.45 1.26
CA LEU A 89 12.02 1.07 -0.10
C LEU A 89 10.86 0.33 -0.78
N THR A 90 10.29 -0.65 -0.09
CA THR A 90 9.16 -1.44 -0.60
C THR A 90 7.94 -0.57 -0.85
N MET A 91 7.61 0.34 0.08
CA MET A 91 6.51 1.31 -0.13
C MET A 91 6.71 2.17 -1.37
N LYS A 92 7.95 2.62 -1.62
CA LYS A 92 8.28 3.45 -2.79
C LYS A 92 8.05 2.69 -4.09
N GLU A 93 8.59 1.47 -4.21
CA GLU A 93 8.43 0.68 -5.43
C GLU A 93 6.99 0.16 -5.59
N TYR A 94 6.32 -0.18 -4.50
CA TYR A 94 4.91 -0.56 -4.50
C TYR A 94 4.02 0.59 -5.01
N SER A 95 4.23 1.82 -4.55
CA SER A 95 3.49 3.00 -5.03
C SER A 95 3.64 3.24 -6.53
N LYS A 96 4.84 3.03 -7.08
CA LYS A 96 5.06 3.07 -8.53
C LYS A 96 4.26 1.97 -9.23
N LYS A 97 4.31 0.74 -8.71
CA LYS A 97 3.57 -0.39 -9.29
C LYS A 97 2.05 -0.15 -9.31
N LEU A 98 1.49 0.39 -8.21
CA LEU A 98 0.08 0.78 -8.15
C LEU A 98 -0.26 1.83 -9.22
N THR A 99 0.62 2.81 -9.41
CA THR A 99 0.45 3.87 -10.42
C THR A 99 0.51 3.30 -11.84
N GLU A 100 1.44 2.38 -12.11
CA GLU A 100 1.55 1.69 -13.39
C GLU A 100 0.28 0.89 -13.69
N MET A 101 -0.20 0.10 -12.73
CA MET A 101 -1.43 -0.68 -12.86
C MET A 101 -2.64 0.23 -13.12
N TYR A 102 -2.76 1.35 -12.40
CA TYR A 102 -3.82 2.33 -12.63
C TYR A 102 -3.75 2.95 -14.04
N ASN A 103 -2.55 3.31 -14.51
CA ASN A 103 -2.37 3.88 -15.85
C ASN A 103 -2.63 2.85 -16.96
N GLN A 104 -2.28 1.58 -16.76
CA GLN A 104 -2.63 0.50 -17.67
C GLN A 104 -4.15 0.36 -17.75
N GLN A 105 -4.85 0.35 -16.62
CA GLN A 105 -6.31 0.27 -16.60
C GLN A 105 -7.02 1.48 -17.21
N LYS A 106 -6.43 2.68 -17.14
CA LYS A 106 -7.00 3.89 -17.77
C LYS A 106 -6.84 3.92 -19.29
N ASN A 107 -5.78 3.32 -19.81
CA ASN A 107 -5.43 3.35 -21.23
C ASN A 107 -5.93 2.12 -22.01
N HIS A 108 -6.57 1.17 -21.31
CA HIS A 108 -7.25 0.00 -21.86
C HIS A 108 -8.76 0.19 -21.74
#